data_AF-A0A1I0BH20-F1
#
_entry.id   AF-A0A1I0BH20-F1
#
_cell.length_a   1.000
_cell.length_b   1.000
_cell.length_c   1.000
_cell.angle_alpha   90.00
_cell.angle_beta   90.00
_cell.angle_gamma   90.00
#
_symmetry.space_group_name_H-M   'P 1'
#
loop_
_entity.id
_entity.type
_entity.pdbx_description
1 polymer ?
#
loop_
_entity_poly.entity_id
_entity_poly.type
_entity_poly.pdbx_seq_one_letter_code
_entity_poly.pdbx_strand_id
1 'polypeptide(L)' 'MRKEKRKKEEPTIAPGMDTEDELKEEATKKEVEEGDYTNVTTVSWDENDPS' A
#
# COMPACT_ATOMS: atom_id res chain seq x y z
N MET A 1 -17.52 -17.49 25.28
CA MET A 1 -17.58 -17.26 23.82
C MET A 1 -16.39 -16.41 23.41
N ARG A 2 -15.42 -16.98 22.69
CA ARG A 2 -14.32 -16.20 22.09
C ARG A 2 -14.93 -15.35 20.98
N LYS A 3 -14.88 -14.01 21.12
CA LYS A 3 -15.22 -13.11 20.01
C LYS A 3 -14.12 -13.26 18.97
N GLU A 4 -14.36 -14.06 17.93
CA GLU A 4 -13.54 -14.05 16.74
C GLU A 4 -13.62 -12.64 16.16
N LYS A 5 -12.52 -11.88 16.29
CA LYS A 5 -12.38 -10.62 15.58
C LYS A 5 -12.44 -10.97 14.10
N ARG A 6 -13.58 -10.70 13.45
CA ARG A 6 -13.68 -10.78 11.99
C ARG A 6 -12.51 -9.95 11.45
N LYS A 7 -11.50 -10.61 10.87
CA LYS A 7 -10.44 -9.92 10.14
C LYS A 7 -11.17 -9.14 9.06
N LYS A 8 -10.94 -7.83 9.00
CA LYS A 8 -11.47 -7.04 7.89
C LYS A 8 -10.83 -7.61 6.63
N GLU A 9 -11.66 -7.99 5.67
CA GLU A 9 -11.22 -8.39 4.33
C GLU A 9 -10.90 -7.11 3.56
N GLU A 10 -9.79 -6.49 3.92
CA GLU A 10 -9.22 -5.36 3.19
C GLU A 10 -8.30 -5.91 2.08
N PRO A 11 -8.13 -5.21 0.96
CA PRO A 11 -7.17 -5.59 -0.07
C PRO A 11 -5.77 -5.70 0.54
N THR A 12 -5.10 -6.83 0.36
CA THR A 12 -3.74 -7.10 0.87
C THR A 12 -2.88 -7.72 -0.21
N ILE A 13 -1.58 -7.47 -0.14
CA ILE A 13 -0.58 -8.07 -1.04
C ILE A 13 -0.25 -9.48 -0.55
N ALA A 14 -0.23 -10.45 -1.46
CA ALA A 14 0.14 -11.81 -1.11
C ALA A 14 1.64 -11.90 -0.80
N PRO A 15 2.05 -12.71 0.19
CA PRO A 15 3.47 -12.87 0.52
C PRO A 15 4.25 -13.41 -0.68
N GLY A 16 5.39 -12.78 -0.99
CA GLY A 16 6.25 -13.16 -2.11
C GLY A 16 5.82 -12.62 -3.48
N MET A 17 4.74 -11.84 -3.58
CA MET A 17 4.51 -11.02 -4.76
C MET A 17 5.51 -9.87 -4.80
N ASP A 18 6.23 -9.74 -5.91
CA ASP A 18 6.99 -8.54 -6.21
C ASP A 18 6.01 -7.48 -6.68
N THR A 19 5.89 -6.38 -5.94
CA THR A 19 4.94 -5.29 -6.22
C THR A 19 5.62 -3.93 -6.08
N GLU A 20 6.94 -3.92 -5.89
CA GLU A 20 7.64 -2.70 -5.48
C GLU A 20 7.67 -1.67 -6.61
N ASP A 21 7.88 -2.10 -7.85
CA ASP A 21 7.87 -1.22 -9.02
C ASP A 21 6.44 -0.78 -9.37
N GLU A 22 5.47 -1.70 -9.36
CA GLU A 22 4.06 -1.41 -9.70
C GLU A 22 3.42 -0.42 -8.73
N LEU A 23 3.68 -0.53 -7.42
CA LEU A 23 3.09 0.38 -6.42
C LEU A 23 3.73 1.78 -6.40
N LYS A 24 4.89 1.94 -7.04
CA LYS A 24 5.57 3.25 -7.21
C LYS A 24 5.15 3.96 -8.48
N GLU A 25 4.42 3.29 -9.38
CA GLU A 25 3.97 3.90 -10.63
C GLU A 25 2.97 5.03 -10.35
N GLU A 26 3.15 6.16 -11.02
CA GLU A 26 2.21 7.28 -10.92
C GLU A 26 0.96 7.00 -11.75
N ALA A 27 -0.21 7.11 -11.12
CA ALA A 27 -1.48 6.98 -11.83
C ALA A 27 -1.62 8.07 -12.91
N THR A 28 -2.07 7.68 -14.10
CA THR A 28 -2.36 8.62 -15.18
C THR A 28 -3.59 9.47 -14.85
N LYS A 29 -3.73 10.61 -15.54
CA LYS A 29 -4.90 11.51 -15.34
C LYS A 29 -6.22 10.77 -15.53
N LYS A 30 -6.30 9.92 -16.57
CA LYS A 30 -7.48 9.15 -16.90
C LYS A 30 -7.85 8.17 -15.77
N GLU A 31 -6.88 7.44 -15.23
CA GLU A 31 -7.10 6.51 -14.11
C GLU A 31 -7.56 7.24 -12.85
N VAL A 32 -7.01 8.42 -12.57
CA VAL A 32 -7.48 9.27 -11.47
C VAL A 32 -8.92 9.74 -11.69
N GLU A 33 -9.28 10.12 -12.92
CA GLU A 33 -10.64 10.52 -13.30
C GLU A 33 -11.65 9.36 -13.21
N GLU A 34 -11.24 8.15 -13.57
CA GLU A 34 -12.06 6.93 -13.50
C GLU A 34 -12.11 6.33 -12.08
N GLY A 35 -11.20 6.74 -11.20
CA GLY A 35 -11.07 6.20 -9.84
C GLY A 35 -10.26 4.91 -9.74
N ASP A 36 -9.59 4.52 -10.83
CA ASP A 36 -8.78 3.31 -10.96
C ASP A 36 -7.34 3.54 -10.46
N TYR A 37 -7.21 3.92 -9.18
CA TYR A 37 -5.89 4.11 -8.55
C TYR A 37 -5.92 3.70 -7.08
N THR A 38 -4.73 3.48 -6.52
CA THR A 38 -4.55 3.22 -5.08
C THR A 38 -3.58 4.22 -4.48
N ASN A 39 -3.85 4.66 -3.25
CA ASN A 39 -2.97 5.57 -2.54
C ASN A 39 -1.93 4.77 -1.76
N VAL A 40 -0.66 4.90 -2.16
CA VAL A 40 0.47 4.22 -1.51
C VAL A 40 1.22 5.22 -0.64
N THR A 41 1.57 4.81 0.59
CA THR A 41 2.43 5.59 1.49
C THR A 41 3.67 4.76 1.82
N THR A 42 4.82 5.23 1.37
CA THR A 42 6.12 4.60 1.67
C THR A 42 6.72 5.24 2.91
N VAL A 43 6.99 4.43 3.93
CA VAL A 43 7.72 4.87 5.13
C VAL A 43 9.18 4.52 4.95
N SER A 44 10.04 5.53 4.91
CA SER A 44 11.50 5.37 4.99
C SER A 44 11.99 5.90 6.33
N TRP A 45 12.91 5.16 6.97
CA TRP A 45 13.58 5.60 8.19
C TRP A 45 15.02 5.94 7.83
N ASP A 46 15.41 7.21 8.01
CA ASP A 46 16.79 7.65 7.90
C ASP A 46 17.42 7.66 9.31
N GLU A 47 18.35 6.74 9.57
CA GLU A 47 19.01 6.59 10.88
C GLU A 47 20.17 7.59 11.08
N ASN A 48 20.40 8.49 10.12
CA ASN A 48 21.53 9.41 10.11
C ASN A 48 21.12 10.81 10.64
N ASP A 49 20.72 10.87 11.91
CA ASP A 49 20.47 12.14 12.61
C ASP A 49 21.75 12.51 13.39
N PRO A 50 22.65 13.37 12.86
CA PRO A 50 23.81 13.83 13.62
C PRO A 50 23.33 14.73 14.77
N SER A 51 23.44 14.20 15.99
CA SER A 51 23.20 14.93 17.25
C SER A 51 24.16 16.10 17.47
#